data_AF-A0AAV3ZIW2-F1
#
_entry.id   AF-A0AAV3ZIW2-F1
#
_cell.length_a   1.000
_cell.length_b   1.000
_cell.length_c   1.000
_cell.angle_alpha   90.00
_cell.angle_beta   90.00
_cell.angle_gamma   90.00
#
_symmetry.space_group_name_H-M   'P 1'
#
loop_
_entity.id
_entity.type
_entity.pdbx_description
1 polymer ?
#
loop_
_entity_poly.entity_id
_entity_poly.type
_entity_poly.pdbx_seq_one_letter_code
_entity_poly.pdbx_strand_id
1 'polypeptide(L)'
;MIKSSSMVINSSIDYGIEEVFPQQILSYELYPYLRSLFCILSLMFSMPAVCFNAINILIFCLIGATDSITVCFLYLALCDLCTMVSLSVGAFFTLFFSLNVPGSQNLATYTFASAVVYSLFSDVASVITTYIALQRGLCVAWPFLTRHTFTRNRTLLALIAATVVLLGCGMPRAVTFRFIHVPDPSKNASQIASVYFFEIYRIFESLYLIFVKLIMGFTQYIVMSVCAVAIYIGMRSSIRLKSASASAGSEVYNARSNHQTLQKTKKAESCVKPTWQENTEDDVKDIKTGVKKDTSKKPHQKEILVIKQALTVVVLQVICTTPGIIVYIYAMVEPRFSTGTEYHNLYFVIYGAVDWSYAVNAFFNFFIYLNFNSKFNTCFHSVFTCGKYLGKEK
;
A
#
# COMPACT_ATOMS: atom_id res chain seq x y z
N MET A 1 -27.32 13.43 -42.25
CA MET A 1 -25.88 13.48 -42.57
C MET A 1 -25.20 14.31 -41.50
N ILE A 2 -24.73 13.67 -40.43
CA ILE A 2 -24.04 14.34 -39.33
C ILE A 2 -22.54 14.15 -39.58
N LYS A 3 -21.82 15.25 -39.76
CA LYS A 3 -20.39 15.27 -40.03
C LYS A 3 -19.68 14.77 -38.75
N SER A 4 -19.03 13.62 -38.87
CA SER A 4 -18.26 12.95 -37.81
C SER A 4 -16.97 13.73 -37.54
N SER A 5 -16.79 14.20 -36.31
CA SER A 5 -15.53 14.75 -35.82
C SER A 5 -14.78 13.64 -35.06
N SER A 6 -13.89 12.96 -35.77
CA SER A 6 -12.94 11.99 -35.21
C SER A 6 -11.81 12.72 -34.48
N MET A 7 -11.67 12.52 -33.17
CA MET A 7 -10.57 13.10 -32.40
C MET A 7 -9.32 12.21 -32.50
N VAL A 8 -8.40 12.60 -33.38
CA VAL A 8 -7.03 12.08 -33.40
C VAL A 8 -6.21 13.00 -32.50
N ILE A 9 -5.73 12.50 -31.35
CA ILE A 9 -4.78 13.26 -30.54
C ILE A 9 -3.41 13.12 -31.22
N ASN A 10 -3.13 14.01 -32.18
CA ASN A 10 -1.80 14.21 -32.72
C ASN A 10 -1.15 15.39 -32.01
N SER A 11 -0.04 15.14 -31.30
CA SER A 11 1.01 16.14 -31.28
C SER A 11 1.64 16.16 -32.67
N SER A 12 1.47 17.26 -33.40
CA SER A 12 2.10 17.59 -34.69
C SER A 12 1.63 16.81 -35.94
N ILE A 13 0.36 16.95 -36.33
CA ILE A 13 0.00 16.91 -37.76
C ILE A 13 -0.86 18.14 -38.08
N ASP A 14 -0.25 19.08 -38.79
CA ASP A 14 -0.86 20.26 -39.40
C ASP A 14 -1.67 19.81 -40.63
N TYR A 15 -2.90 19.35 -40.42
CA TYR A 15 -3.91 19.36 -41.47
C TYR A 15 -4.48 20.79 -41.47
N GLY A 16 -4.43 21.50 -42.60
CA GLY A 16 -4.82 22.91 -42.78
C GLY A 16 -6.31 23.25 -42.53
N ILE A 17 -6.86 22.72 -41.45
CA ILE A 17 -7.95 23.27 -40.66
C ILE A 17 -7.24 23.84 -39.43
N GLU A 18 -7.22 25.15 -39.26
CA GLU A 18 -6.88 25.76 -37.97
C GLU A 18 -7.92 25.27 -36.94
N GLU A 19 -7.75 24.06 -36.40
CA GLU A 19 -8.31 23.73 -35.11
C GLU A 19 -7.59 24.65 -34.14
N VAL A 20 -8.26 25.75 -33.79
CA VAL A 20 -7.86 26.64 -32.71
C VAL A 20 -7.84 25.77 -31.45
N PHE A 21 -6.69 25.15 -31.17
CA PHE A 21 -6.50 24.40 -29.96
C PHE A 21 -6.78 25.35 -28.79
N PRO A 22 -7.64 24.98 -27.84
CA PRO A 22 -7.97 25.85 -26.73
C PRO A 22 -6.66 26.22 -26.03
N GLN A 23 -6.46 27.53 -25.82
CA GLN A 23 -5.28 28.06 -25.17
C GLN A 23 -5.08 27.33 -23.84
N GLN A 24 -4.00 26.56 -23.74
CA GLN A 24 -3.74 25.73 -22.57
C GLN A 24 -3.43 26.61 -21.36
N ILE A 25 -4.03 26.32 -20.22
CA ILE A 25 -3.75 27.04 -18.96
C ILE A 25 -2.31 26.84 -18.51
N LEU A 26 -1.79 25.62 -18.69
CA LEU A 26 -0.38 25.35 -18.48
C LEU A 26 0.37 25.53 -19.80
N SER A 27 1.29 26.49 -19.83
CA SER A 27 2.05 26.85 -21.04
C SER A 27 2.80 25.64 -21.60
N TYR A 28 2.92 25.61 -22.94
CA TYR A 28 3.64 24.56 -23.65
C TYR A 28 5.12 24.50 -23.29
N GLU A 29 5.71 25.60 -22.85
CA GLU A 29 7.09 25.67 -22.38
C GLU A 29 7.27 25.02 -21.00
N LEU A 30 6.34 25.24 -20.07
CA LEU A 30 6.46 24.74 -18.69
C LEU A 30 6.04 23.27 -18.56
N TYR A 31 5.05 22.85 -19.35
CA TYR A 31 4.52 21.48 -19.35
C TYR A 31 5.58 20.36 -19.40
N PRO A 32 6.53 20.34 -20.36
CA PRO A 32 7.50 19.24 -20.47
C PRO A 32 8.41 19.14 -19.24
N TYR A 33 8.77 20.25 -18.59
CA TYR A 33 9.59 20.24 -17.37
C TYR A 33 8.83 19.64 -16.20
N LEU A 34 7.59 20.07 -15.95
CA LEU A 34 6.76 19.53 -14.88
C LEU A 34 6.42 18.05 -15.11
N ARG A 35 6.11 17.67 -16.36
CA ARG A 35 5.86 16.28 -16.72
C ARG A 35 7.10 15.42 -16.48
N SER A 36 8.28 15.88 -16.90
CA SER A 36 9.55 15.17 -16.69
C SER A 36 9.89 15.02 -15.22
N LEU A 37 9.65 16.06 -14.40
CA LEU A 37 9.84 16.01 -12.95
C LEU A 37 9.02 14.88 -12.33
N PHE A 38 7.72 14.80 -12.60
CA PHE A 38 6.88 13.73 -12.05
C PHE A 38 7.23 12.34 -12.60
N CYS A 39 7.69 12.23 -13.85
CA CYS A 39 8.21 10.97 -14.38
C CYS A 39 9.46 10.52 -13.62
N ILE A 40 10.41 11.42 -13.35
CA ILE A 40 11.62 11.13 -12.57
C ILE A 40 11.25 10.71 -11.15
N LEU A 41 10.39 11.48 -10.47
CA LEU A 41 9.91 11.14 -9.13
C LEU A 41 9.21 9.78 -9.09
N SER A 42 8.38 9.48 -10.09
CA SER A 42 7.72 8.18 -10.20
C SER A 42 8.73 7.05 -10.36
N LEU A 43 9.72 7.20 -11.25
CA LEU A 43 10.78 6.21 -11.49
C LEU A 43 11.63 5.94 -10.23
N MET A 44 11.90 6.97 -9.42
CA MET A 44 12.66 6.83 -8.17
C MET A 44 12.01 5.87 -7.19
N PHE A 45 10.67 5.76 -7.18
CA PHE A 45 9.94 4.86 -6.30
C PHE A 45 9.49 3.57 -7.01
N SER A 46 9.03 3.67 -8.26
CA SER A 46 8.47 2.54 -8.99
C SER A 46 9.52 1.49 -9.34
N MET A 47 10.73 1.87 -9.75
CA MET A 47 11.79 0.91 -10.10
C MET A 47 12.26 0.09 -8.89
N PRO A 48 12.59 0.69 -7.73
CA PRO A 48 12.86 -0.10 -6.53
C PRO A 48 11.64 -0.91 -6.05
N ALA A 49 10.42 -0.37 -6.21
CA ALA A 49 9.20 -1.09 -5.84
C ALA A 49 8.99 -2.36 -6.68
N VAL A 50 9.43 -2.41 -7.94
CA VAL A 50 9.47 -3.65 -8.73
C VAL A 50 10.35 -4.70 -8.02
N CYS A 51 11.58 -4.35 -7.65
CA CYS A 51 12.50 -5.25 -6.96
C CYS A 51 11.93 -5.71 -5.60
N PHE A 52 11.42 -4.77 -4.81
CA PHE A 52 10.88 -5.05 -3.49
C PHE A 52 9.62 -5.92 -3.54
N ASN A 53 8.74 -5.72 -4.52
CA ASN A 53 7.56 -6.58 -4.66
C ASN A 53 7.91 -7.96 -5.22
N ALA A 54 8.94 -8.09 -6.07
CA ALA A 54 9.48 -9.39 -6.44
C ALA A 54 10.03 -10.16 -5.22
N ILE A 55 10.76 -9.47 -4.32
CA ILE A 55 11.22 -10.05 -3.05
C ILE A 55 10.03 -10.41 -2.15
N ASN A 56 9.01 -9.55 -2.05
CA ASN A 56 7.81 -9.84 -1.28
C ASN A 56 7.14 -11.14 -1.74
N ILE A 57 6.97 -11.30 -3.06
CA ILE A 57 6.41 -12.52 -3.66
C ILE A 57 7.25 -13.73 -3.26
N LEU A 58 8.58 -13.68 -3.45
CA LEU A 58 9.48 -14.78 -3.08
C LEU A 58 9.32 -15.18 -1.61
N ILE A 59 9.39 -14.21 -0.70
CA ILE A 59 9.31 -14.47 0.74
C ILE A 59 7.93 -15.00 1.13
N PHE A 60 6.83 -14.44 0.62
CA PHE A 60 5.49 -14.95 0.94
C PHE A 60 5.22 -16.34 0.36
N CYS A 61 5.79 -16.66 -0.80
CA CYS A 61 5.79 -18.03 -1.33
C CYS A 61 6.55 -18.98 -0.42
N LEU A 62 7.72 -18.59 0.10
CA LEU A 62 8.53 -19.40 1.01
C LEU A 62 7.89 -19.59 2.39
N ILE A 63 7.19 -18.59 2.92
CA ILE A 63 6.41 -18.71 4.17
C ILE A 63 5.27 -19.72 4.02
N GLY A 64 4.79 -19.92 2.80
CA GLY A 64 3.60 -20.70 2.49
C GLY A 64 2.35 -19.90 2.85
N ALA A 65 1.47 -19.72 1.85
CA ALA A 65 0.19 -19.02 1.98
C ALA A 65 -0.82 -19.83 2.83
N THR A 66 -0.51 -19.96 4.12
CA THR A 66 -1.18 -20.82 5.09
C THR A 66 -2.38 -20.13 5.75
N ASP A 67 -2.31 -18.80 5.89
CA ASP A 67 -3.37 -17.97 6.47
C ASP A 67 -3.90 -16.94 5.47
N SER A 68 -5.12 -16.45 5.70
CA SER A 68 -5.80 -15.50 4.81
C SER A 68 -5.01 -14.21 4.61
N ILE A 69 -4.33 -13.72 5.64
CA ILE A 69 -3.50 -12.52 5.57
C ILE A 69 -2.31 -12.72 4.64
N THR A 70 -1.61 -13.84 4.78
CA THR A 70 -0.45 -14.15 3.93
C THR A 70 -0.86 -14.27 2.46
N VAL A 71 -2.04 -14.86 2.19
CA VAL A 71 -2.65 -14.85 0.84
C VAL A 71 -2.89 -13.42 0.34
N CYS A 72 -3.47 -12.54 1.16
CA CYS A 72 -3.71 -11.15 0.77
C CYS A 72 -2.40 -10.41 0.47
N PHE A 73 -1.37 -10.56 1.30
CA PHE A 73 -0.09 -9.87 1.08
C PHE A 73 0.66 -10.39 -0.15
N LEU A 74 0.60 -11.70 -0.43
CA LEU A 74 1.15 -12.28 -1.66
C LEU A 74 0.43 -11.73 -2.89
N TYR A 75 -0.90 -11.71 -2.86
CA TYR A 75 -1.69 -11.20 -3.99
C TYR A 75 -1.49 -9.69 -4.18
N LEU A 76 -1.42 -8.93 -3.09
CA LEU A 76 -1.11 -7.50 -3.13
C LEU A 76 0.26 -7.25 -3.76
N ALA A 77 1.28 -8.01 -3.37
CA ALA A 77 2.62 -7.89 -3.97
C ALA A 77 2.64 -8.24 -5.46
N LEU A 78 1.81 -9.19 -5.91
CA LEU A 78 1.66 -9.50 -7.34
C LEU A 78 1.03 -8.32 -8.11
N CYS A 79 -0.05 -7.74 -7.59
CA CYS A 79 -0.69 -6.58 -8.21
C CYS A 79 0.23 -5.35 -8.20
N ASP A 80 0.91 -5.09 -7.08
CA ASP A 80 1.88 -4.00 -6.96
C ASP A 80 3.04 -4.20 -7.95
N LEU A 81 3.54 -5.41 -8.14
CA LEU A 81 4.57 -5.70 -9.14
C LEU A 81 4.10 -5.33 -10.55
N CYS A 82 2.93 -5.81 -10.98
CA CYS A 82 2.37 -5.50 -12.29
C CYS A 82 2.12 -3.99 -12.46
N THR A 83 1.63 -3.32 -11.41
CA THR A 83 1.38 -1.89 -11.40
C THR A 83 2.68 -1.10 -11.53
N MET A 84 3.71 -1.44 -10.74
CA MET A 84 4.99 -0.73 -10.72
C MET A 84 5.81 -0.97 -11.98
N VAL A 85 5.77 -2.16 -12.59
CA VAL A 85 6.37 -2.40 -13.90
C VAL A 85 5.71 -1.51 -14.95
N SER A 86 4.37 -1.47 -14.98
CA SER A 86 3.62 -0.67 -15.95
C SER A 86 3.87 0.83 -15.80
N LEU A 87 3.87 1.32 -14.56
CA LEU A 87 4.19 2.72 -14.25
C LEU A 87 5.62 3.06 -14.67
N SER A 88 6.57 2.18 -14.37
CA SER A 88 7.98 2.36 -14.70
C SER A 88 8.21 2.46 -16.21
N VAL A 89 7.59 1.57 -16.99
CA VAL A 89 7.66 1.60 -18.46
C VAL A 89 7.04 2.88 -19.01
N GLY A 90 5.84 3.24 -18.56
CA GLY A 90 5.15 4.45 -19.02
C GLY A 90 5.90 5.74 -18.66
N ALA A 91 6.46 5.84 -17.46
CA ALA A 91 7.26 6.98 -17.02
C ALA A 91 8.57 7.07 -17.81
N PHE A 92 9.21 5.95 -18.10
CA PHE A 92 10.43 5.89 -18.92
C PHE A 92 10.17 6.36 -20.37
N PHE A 93 9.12 5.85 -21.01
CA PHE A 93 8.75 6.27 -22.37
C PHE A 93 8.39 7.74 -22.43
N THR A 94 7.62 8.23 -21.45
CA THR A 94 7.26 9.65 -21.38
C THR A 94 8.48 10.54 -21.17
N LEU A 95 9.43 10.14 -20.31
CA LEU A 95 10.65 10.91 -20.07
C LEU A 95 11.52 10.99 -21.33
N PHE A 96 11.68 9.89 -22.05
CA PHE A 96 12.43 9.85 -23.31
C PHE A 96 11.82 10.75 -24.38
N PHE A 97 10.49 10.78 -24.45
CA PHE A 97 9.77 11.70 -25.32
C PHE A 97 9.98 13.16 -24.91
N SER A 98 9.82 13.49 -23.63
CA SER A 98 10.01 14.86 -23.12
C SER A 98 11.44 15.38 -23.31
N LEU A 99 12.45 14.50 -23.31
CA LEU A 99 13.85 14.84 -23.56
C LEU A 99 14.21 14.88 -25.06
N ASN A 100 13.23 14.72 -25.95
CA ASN A 100 13.42 14.70 -27.41
C ASN A 100 14.46 13.66 -27.88
N VAL A 101 14.53 12.50 -27.21
CA VAL A 101 15.45 11.43 -27.60
C VAL A 101 15.08 10.90 -28.99
N PRO A 102 16.04 10.73 -29.92
CA PRO A 102 15.75 10.19 -31.25
C PRO A 102 15.00 8.85 -31.19
N GLY A 103 13.87 8.74 -31.92
CA GLY A 103 13.04 7.52 -31.96
C GLY A 103 11.99 7.39 -30.84
N SER A 104 11.95 8.32 -29.88
CA SER A 104 11.01 8.28 -28.75
C SER A 104 9.55 8.58 -29.10
N GLN A 105 9.28 9.14 -30.30
CA GLN A 105 7.94 9.50 -30.76
C GLN A 105 6.97 8.31 -30.75
N ASN A 106 7.45 7.13 -31.13
CA ASN A 106 6.65 5.90 -31.11
C ASN A 106 6.48 5.32 -29.70
N LEU A 107 7.45 5.55 -28.80
CA LEU A 107 7.41 5.07 -27.42
C LEU A 107 6.31 5.78 -26.62
N ALA A 108 6.13 7.08 -26.85
CA ALA A 108 5.10 7.88 -26.19
C ALA A 108 3.69 7.29 -26.41
N THR A 109 3.42 6.75 -27.59
CA THR A 109 2.15 6.11 -27.94
C THR A 109 1.90 4.84 -27.14
N TYR A 110 2.95 4.04 -26.91
CA TYR A 110 2.86 2.83 -26.08
C TYR A 110 2.66 3.11 -24.59
N THR A 111 2.94 4.34 -24.11
CA THR A 111 2.59 4.78 -22.75
C THR A 111 1.12 4.56 -22.44
N PHE A 112 0.23 4.69 -23.43
CA PHE A 112 -1.20 4.46 -23.24
C PHE A 112 -1.50 2.99 -22.87
N ALA A 113 -0.88 2.01 -23.53
CA ALA A 113 -1.02 0.61 -23.15
C ALA A 113 -0.49 0.36 -21.73
N SER A 114 0.66 0.92 -21.38
CA SER A 114 1.19 0.85 -20.01
C SER A 114 0.22 1.46 -18.99
N ALA A 115 -0.42 2.58 -19.31
CA ALA A 115 -1.40 3.24 -18.44
C ALA A 115 -2.68 2.40 -18.23
N VAL A 116 -3.13 1.68 -19.25
CA VAL A 116 -4.27 0.74 -19.13
C VAL A 116 -3.93 -0.41 -18.19
N VAL A 117 -2.76 -1.06 -18.38
CA VAL A 117 -2.32 -2.15 -17.50
C VAL A 117 -2.11 -1.66 -16.06
N TYR A 118 -1.46 -0.50 -15.90
CA TYR A 118 -1.31 0.18 -14.60
C TYR A 118 -2.67 0.38 -13.91
N SER A 119 -3.67 0.89 -14.63
CA SER A 119 -5.00 1.19 -14.06
C SER A 119 -5.71 -0.07 -13.58
N LEU A 120 -5.65 -1.17 -14.35
CA LEU A 120 -6.30 -2.43 -13.99
C LEU A 120 -5.72 -3.04 -12.72
N PHE A 121 -4.39 -3.14 -12.62
CA PHE A 121 -3.76 -3.78 -11.46
C PHE A 121 -3.75 -2.88 -10.21
N SER A 122 -3.70 -1.55 -10.37
CA SER A 122 -3.80 -0.62 -9.24
C SER A 122 -5.18 -0.64 -8.58
N ASP A 123 -6.25 -0.79 -9.37
CA ASP A 123 -7.61 -0.92 -8.82
C ASP A 123 -7.77 -2.21 -8.01
N VAL A 124 -7.22 -3.31 -8.53
CA VAL A 124 -7.22 -4.60 -7.83
C VAL A 124 -6.43 -4.48 -6.53
N ALA A 125 -5.22 -3.90 -6.57
CA ALA A 125 -4.43 -3.63 -5.37
C ALA A 125 -5.21 -2.80 -4.33
N SER A 126 -5.94 -1.76 -4.78
CA SER A 126 -6.76 -0.90 -3.90
C SER A 126 -7.88 -1.68 -3.19
N VAL A 127 -8.61 -2.55 -3.91
CA VAL A 127 -9.65 -3.41 -3.29
C VAL A 127 -9.03 -4.36 -2.28
N ILE A 128 -7.87 -4.94 -2.59
CA ILE A 128 -7.20 -5.89 -1.69
C ILE A 128 -6.74 -5.19 -0.42
N THR A 129 -6.15 -4.00 -0.53
CA THR A 129 -5.76 -3.22 0.65
C THR A 129 -6.98 -2.85 1.49
N THR A 130 -8.10 -2.51 0.85
CA THR A 130 -9.38 -2.26 1.55
C THR A 130 -9.89 -3.51 2.27
N TYR A 131 -9.80 -4.67 1.63
CA TYR A 131 -10.15 -5.94 2.23
C TYR A 131 -9.26 -6.29 3.42
N ILE A 132 -7.93 -6.07 3.32
CA ILE A 132 -7.00 -6.23 4.44
C ILE A 132 -7.40 -5.30 5.59
N ALA A 133 -7.67 -4.03 5.31
CA ALA A 133 -8.07 -3.06 6.32
C ALA A 133 -9.36 -3.47 7.03
N LEU A 134 -10.37 -3.92 6.27
CA LEU A 134 -11.63 -4.43 6.80
C LEU A 134 -11.42 -5.66 7.67
N GLN A 135 -10.64 -6.64 7.19
CA GLN A 135 -10.31 -7.83 7.96
C GLN A 135 -9.61 -7.47 9.28
N ARG A 136 -8.68 -6.50 9.26
CA ARG A 136 -7.95 -6.05 10.47
C ARG A 136 -8.82 -5.22 11.40
N GLY A 137 -9.63 -4.32 10.87
CA GLY A 137 -10.57 -3.49 11.64
C GLY A 137 -11.63 -4.34 12.33
N LEU A 138 -12.21 -5.31 11.62
CA LEU A 138 -13.18 -6.24 12.20
C LEU A 138 -12.56 -7.17 13.24
N CYS A 139 -11.29 -7.57 13.09
CA CYS A 139 -10.62 -8.36 14.12
C CYS A 139 -10.47 -7.61 15.46
N VAL A 140 -10.49 -6.28 15.40
CA VAL A 140 -10.42 -5.40 16.55
C VAL A 140 -11.82 -5.09 17.09
N ALA A 141 -12.76 -4.71 16.22
CA ALA A 141 -14.11 -4.32 16.61
C ALA A 141 -15.01 -5.52 16.97
N TRP A 142 -14.84 -6.66 16.29
CA TRP A 142 -15.69 -7.84 16.42
C TRP A 142 -14.94 -9.18 16.29
N PRO A 143 -14.13 -9.56 17.30
CA PRO A 143 -13.23 -10.70 17.23
C PRO A 143 -13.91 -12.08 17.09
N PHE A 144 -15.15 -12.23 17.58
CA PHE A 144 -15.88 -13.50 17.51
C PHE A 144 -16.35 -13.86 16.09
N LEU A 145 -16.67 -12.86 15.26
CA LEU A 145 -17.11 -13.07 13.89
C LEU A 145 -15.93 -13.36 12.96
N THR A 146 -14.79 -12.69 13.18
CA THR A 146 -13.66 -12.73 12.23
C THR A 146 -12.95 -14.07 12.12
N ARG A 147 -12.93 -14.86 13.21
CA ARG A 147 -12.31 -16.20 13.22
C ARG A 147 -12.97 -17.19 12.27
N HIS A 148 -14.28 -17.05 12.04
CA HIS A 148 -15.05 -17.95 11.17
C HIS A 148 -15.29 -17.38 9.77
N THR A 149 -15.26 -16.05 9.62
CA THR A 149 -15.49 -15.39 8.34
C THR A 149 -14.26 -15.45 7.43
N PHE A 150 -13.07 -15.08 7.93
CA PHE A 150 -11.87 -14.86 7.12
C PHE A 150 -10.95 -16.08 7.00
N THR A 151 -11.46 -17.17 6.42
CA THR A 151 -10.65 -18.36 6.13
C THR A 151 -9.84 -18.20 4.85
N ARG A 152 -8.78 -18.99 4.69
CA ARG A 152 -7.88 -18.96 3.52
C ARG A 152 -8.62 -19.08 2.20
N ASN A 153 -9.44 -20.13 2.05
CA ASN A 153 -10.10 -20.43 0.78
C ASN A 153 -11.18 -19.39 0.45
N ARG A 154 -11.93 -18.90 1.45
CA ARG A 154 -12.91 -17.82 1.26
C ARG A 154 -12.23 -16.51 0.85
N THR A 155 -11.08 -16.22 1.44
CA THR A 155 -10.27 -15.05 1.09
C THR A 155 -9.77 -15.17 -0.35
N LEU A 156 -9.17 -16.30 -0.73
CA LEU A 156 -8.71 -16.51 -2.10
C LEU A 156 -9.84 -16.36 -3.12
N LEU A 157 -11.03 -16.92 -2.84
CA LEU A 157 -12.21 -16.76 -3.69
C LEU A 157 -12.64 -15.29 -3.79
N ALA A 158 -12.67 -14.55 -2.67
CA ALA A 158 -13.02 -13.14 -2.65
C ALA A 158 -12.03 -12.29 -3.48
N LEU A 159 -10.72 -12.56 -3.37
CA LEU A 159 -9.70 -11.84 -4.15
C LEU A 159 -9.84 -12.13 -5.65
N ILE A 160 -10.03 -13.40 -6.04
CA ILE A 160 -10.24 -13.76 -7.45
C ILE A 160 -11.53 -13.11 -7.98
N ALA A 161 -12.62 -13.17 -7.23
CA ALA A 161 -13.89 -12.56 -7.63
C ALA A 161 -13.76 -11.04 -7.81
N ALA A 162 -13.10 -10.36 -6.87
CA ALA A 162 -12.81 -8.92 -6.98
C ALA A 162 -12.00 -8.59 -8.24
N THR A 163 -10.95 -9.37 -8.53
CA THR A 163 -10.15 -9.21 -9.75
C THR A 163 -10.98 -9.40 -11.01
N VAL A 164 -11.81 -10.45 -11.07
CA VAL A 164 -12.67 -10.71 -12.25
C VAL A 164 -13.65 -9.56 -12.48
N VAL A 165 -14.28 -9.05 -11.42
CA VAL A 165 -15.21 -7.90 -11.52
C VAL A 165 -14.48 -6.65 -12.03
N LEU A 166 -13.33 -6.31 -11.44
CA LEU A 166 -12.60 -5.10 -11.82
C LEU A 166 -12.02 -5.19 -13.24
N LEU A 167 -11.47 -6.34 -13.62
CA LEU A 167 -11.06 -6.57 -15.00
C LEU A 167 -12.27 -6.47 -15.93
N GLY A 168 -13.41 -7.07 -15.58
CA GLY A 168 -14.65 -6.95 -16.35
C GLY A 168 -15.10 -5.50 -16.56
N CYS A 169 -14.97 -4.65 -15.54
CA CYS A 169 -15.29 -3.22 -15.64
C CYS A 169 -14.28 -2.42 -16.47
N GLY A 170 -12.98 -2.77 -16.41
CA GLY A 170 -11.93 -2.06 -17.15
C GLY A 170 -11.70 -2.55 -18.58
N MET A 171 -12.08 -3.78 -18.90
CA MET A 171 -11.85 -4.41 -20.22
C MET A 171 -12.53 -3.68 -21.38
N PRO A 172 -13.78 -3.18 -21.28
CA PRO A 172 -14.42 -2.42 -22.36
C PRO A 172 -13.61 -1.19 -22.80
N ARG A 173 -12.98 -0.48 -21.85
CA ARG A 173 -12.02 0.61 -22.14
C ARG A 173 -10.75 0.06 -22.80
N ALA A 174 -10.23 -1.05 -22.30
CA ALA A 174 -8.98 -1.65 -22.79
C ALA A 174 -9.06 -2.18 -24.23
N VAL A 175 -10.25 -2.53 -24.73
CA VAL A 175 -10.44 -3.05 -26.10
C VAL A 175 -10.97 -2.03 -27.09
N THR A 176 -11.24 -0.79 -26.66
CA THR A 176 -11.83 0.27 -27.50
C THR A 176 -10.82 1.32 -27.94
N PHE A 177 -9.57 0.91 -28.09
CA PHE A 177 -8.54 1.64 -28.82
C PHE A 177 -7.69 0.68 -29.65
N ARG A 178 -7.00 1.19 -30.66
CA ARG A 178 -5.98 0.45 -31.40
C ARG A 178 -4.80 1.35 -31.76
N PHE A 179 -3.64 0.75 -31.91
CA PHE A 179 -2.47 1.44 -32.47
C PHE A 179 -2.59 1.47 -33.99
N ILE A 180 -2.46 2.66 -34.56
CA ILE A 180 -2.36 2.87 -36.01
C ILE A 180 -1.03 3.51 -36.32
N HIS A 181 -0.44 3.17 -37.46
CA HIS A 181 0.80 3.80 -37.93
C HIS A 181 0.45 4.83 -38.99
N VAL A 182 0.76 6.10 -38.73
CA VAL A 182 0.47 7.22 -39.63
C VAL A 182 1.79 7.74 -40.21
N PRO A 183 1.89 8.02 -41.52
CA PRO A 183 3.09 8.61 -42.10
C PRO A 183 3.41 9.97 -41.47
N ASP A 184 4.67 10.19 -41.08
CA ASP A 184 5.18 11.48 -40.62
C ASP A 184 5.34 12.45 -41.82
N PRO A 185 4.49 13.49 -41.94
CA PRO A 185 4.55 14.42 -43.06
C PRO A 185 5.85 15.23 -43.09
N SER A 186 6.53 15.39 -41.95
CA SER A 186 7.74 16.21 -41.82
C SER A 186 9.01 15.48 -42.26
N LYS A 187 9.03 14.15 -42.16
CA LYS A 187 10.20 13.32 -42.49
C LYS A 187 10.01 12.44 -43.72
N ASN A 188 8.80 12.42 -44.30
CA ASN A 188 8.41 11.74 -45.54
C ASN A 188 8.85 10.26 -45.66
N ALA A 189 9.13 9.59 -44.54
CA ALA A 189 9.73 8.24 -44.53
C ALA A 189 9.54 7.44 -43.23
N SER A 190 9.02 8.04 -42.15
CA SER A 190 8.85 7.35 -40.85
C SER A 190 7.37 7.25 -40.46
N GLN A 191 6.93 6.08 -40.01
CA GLN A 191 5.59 5.90 -39.45
C GLN A 191 5.59 6.25 -37.96
N ILE A 192 4.70 7.14 -37.54
CA ILE A 192 4.42 7.45 -36.14
C ILE A 192 3.26 6.55 -35.68
N ALA A 193 3.47 5.80 -34.60
CA ALA A 193 2.38 5.10 -33.92
C ALA A 193 1.46 6.16 -33.29
N SER A 194 0.17 6.09 -33.55
CA SER A 194 -0.86 6.94 -32.93
C SER A 194 -1.94 6.06 -32.30
N VAL A 195 -2.61 6.56 -31.26
CA VAL A 195 -3.75 5.88 -30.64
C VAL A 195 -5.03 6.29 -31.35
N TYR A 196 -5.72 5.32 -31.93
CA TYR A 196 -7.06 5.50 -32.48
C TYR A 196 -8.09 5.01 -31.48
N PHE A 197 -9.03 5.88 -31.10
CA PHE A 197 -10.15 5.56 -30.22
C PHE A 197 -11.41 5.25 -31.03
N PHE A 198 -12.11 4.16 -30.69
CA PHE A 198 -13.43 3.92 -31.24
C PHE A 198 -14.45 4.88 -30.62
N GLU A 199 -15.55 5.19 -31.30
CA GLU A 199 -16.57 6.15 -30.83
C GLU A 199 -17.12 5.78 -29.44
N ILE A 200 -17.27 4.49 -29.18
CA ILE A 200 -17.77 3.96 -27.90
C ILE A 200 -16.78 4.09 -26.74
N TYR A 201 -15.49 4.36 -27.01
CA TYR A 201 -14.46 4.50 -25.98
C TYR A 201 -14.85 5.52 -24.92
N ARG A 202 -15.37 6.68 -25.33
CA ARG A 202 -15.75 7.76 -24.41
C ARG A 202 -16.84 7.32 -23.43
N ILE A 203 -17.80 6.54 -23.90
CA ILE A 203 -18.89 6.03 -23.05
C ILE A 203 -18.32 5.07 -22.00
N PHE A 204 -17.47 4.12 -22.40
CA PHE A 204 -16.86 3.19 -21.46
C PHE A 204 -15.89 3.88 -20.49
N GLU A 205 -15.14 4.87 -20.96
CA GLU A 205 -14.27 5.69 -20.09
C GLU A 205 -15.10 6.42 -19.02
N SER A 206 -16.20 7.08 -19.40
CA SER A 206 -17.07 7.77 -18.45
C SER A 206 -17.71 6.81 -17.44
N LEU A 207 -18.20 5.65 -17.89
CA LEU A 207 -18.76 4.63 -16.99
C LEU A 207 -17.71 4.11 -16.01
N TYR A 208 -16.50 3.83 -16.50
CA TYR A 208 -15.40 3.38 -15.66
C TYR A 208 -14.99 4.45 -14.63
N LEU A 209 -14.88 5.72 -15.03
CA LEU A 209 -14.59 6.82 -14.12
C LEU A 209 -15.67 6.96 -13.03
N ILE A 210 -16.95 6.92 -13.40
CA ILE A 210 -18.06 7.06 -12.45
C ILE A 210 -18.15 5.86 -11.50
N PHE A 211 -18.20 4.63 -12.02
CA PHE A 211 -18.44 3.45 -11.19
C PHE A 211 -17.19 2.98 -10.44
N VAL A 212 -16.04 2.93 -11.11
CA VAL A 212 -14.80 2.39 -10.55
C VAL A 212 -14.03 3.46 -9.78
N LYS A 213 -13.70 4.58 -10.43
CA LYS A 213 -12.84 5.59 -9.81
C LYS A 213 -13.57 6.44 -8.77
N LEU A 214 -14.82 6.83 -9.04
CA LEU A 214 -15.59 7.67 -8.14
C LEU A 214 -16.35 6.84 -7.10
N ILE A 215 -17.39 6.08 -7.49
CA ILE A 215 -18.27 5.40 -6.52
C ILE A 215 -17.50 4.36 -5.69
N MET A 216 -16.82 3.43 -6.35
CA MET A 216 -16.04 2.42 -5.62
C MET A 216 -14.83 3.04 -4.90
N GLY A 217 -14.09 3.94 -5.54
CA GLY A 217 -12.95 4.63 -4.91
C GLY A 217 -13.33 5.40 -3.65
N PHE A 218 -14.45 6.13 -3.67
CA PHE A 218 -14.95 6.86 -2.50
C PHE A 218 -15.44 5.92 -1.40
N THR A 219 -16.12 4.84 -1.78
CA THR A 219 -16.55 3.78 -0.84
C THR A 219 -15.34 3.14 -0.16
N GLN A 220 -14.31 2.79 -0.92
CA GLN A 220 -13.04 2.25 -0.40
C GLN A 220 -12.38 3.23 0.56
N TYR A 221 -12.31 4.51 0.20
CA TYR A 221 -11.72 5.55 1.04
C TYR A 221 -12.44 5.65 2.39
N ILE A 222 -13.77 5.71 2.39
CA ILE A 222 -14.58 5.74 3.62
C ILE A 222 -14.32 4.49 4.47
N VAL A 223 -14.36 3.30 3.88
CA VAL A 223 -14.12 2.03 4.59
C VAL A 223 -12.71 2.02 5.20
N MET A 224 -11.70 2.44 4.45
CA MET A 224 -10.32 2.54 4.90
C MET A 224 -10.17 3.50 6.08
N SER A 225 -10.76 4.70 6.01
CA SER A 225 -10.73 5.68 7.09
C SER A 225 -11.42 5.17 8.35
N VAL A 226 -12.60 4.55 8.23
CA VAL A 226 -13.31 3.96 9.37
C VAL A 226 -12.49 2.82 9.99
N CYS A 227 -11.89 1.95 9.17
CA CYS A 227 -11.04 0.87 9.65
C CYS A 227 -9.78 1.40 10.34
N ALA A 228 -9.15 2.46 9.81
CA ALA A 228 -7.99 3.09 10.44
C ALA A 228 -8.31 3.58 11.85
N VAL A 229 -9.45 4.26 12.01
CA VAL A 229 -9.95 4.74 13.31
C VAL A 229 -10.24 3.57 14.25
N ALA A 230 -10.93 2.53 13.76
CA ALA A 230 -11.24 1.33 14.57
C ALA A 230 -9.96 0.62 15.05
N ILE A 231 -8.99 0.40 14.16
CA ILE A 231 -7.69 -0.21 14.48
C ILE A 231 -6.94 0.66 15.50
N TYR A 232 -6.93 1.98 15.32
CA TYR A 232 -6.26 2.91 16.24
C TYR A 232 -6.88 2.87 17.64
N ILE A 233 -8.21 2.97 17.74
CA ILE A 233 -8.94 2.92 19.02
C ILE A 233 -8.67 1.60 19.72
N GLY A 234 -8.77 0.48 19.00
CA GLY A 234 -8.53 -0.83 19.59
C GLY A 234 -7.08 -1.09 19.98
N MET A 235 -6.11 -0.53 19.24
CA MET A 235 -4.71 -0.55 19.64
C MET A 235 -4.53 0.18 20.98
N ARG A 236 -5.13 1.36 21.11
CA ARG A 236 -5.02 2.19 22.33
C ARG A 236 -5.71 1.52 23.52
N SER A 237 -6.90 0.95 23.33
CA SER A 237 -7.61 0.23 24.39
C SER A 237 -6.82 -1.00 24.84
N SER A 238 -6.25 -1.76 23.90
CA SER A 238 -5.37 -2.89 24.23
C SER A 238 -4.20 -2.43 25.09
N ILE A 239 -3.47 -1.38 24.69
CA ILE A 239 -2.33 -0.86 25.45
C ILE A 239 -2.75 -0.42 26.86
N ARG A 240 -3.88 0.28 27.01
CA ARG A 240 -4.39 0.76 28.32
C ARG A 240 -4.80 -0.38 29.26
N LEU A 241 -5.56 -1.34 28.77
CA LEU A 241 -5.97 -2.52 29.55
C LEU A 241 -4.74 -3.31 30.01
N LYS A 242 -3.73 -3.38 29.14
CA LYS A 242 -2.46 -4.06 29.40
C LYS A 242 -1.61 -3.32 30.43
N SER A 243 -1.54 -1.98 30.39
CA SER A 243 -0.85 -1.20 31.44
C SER A 243 -1.56 -1.30 32.79
N ALA A 244 -2.89 -1.29 32.81
CA ALA A 244 -3.68 -1.43 34.04
C ALA A 244 -3.55 -2.84 34.66
N SER A 245 -3.48 -3.88 33.82
CA SER A 245 -3.27 -5.26 34.29
C SER A 245 -1.86 -5.47 34.84
N ALA A 246 -0.85 -4.80 34.27
CA ALA A 246 0.52 -4.86 34.75
C ALA A 246 0.70 -4.18 36.11
N SER A 247 0.05 -3.02 36.33
CA SER A 247 0.06 -2.34 37.63
C SER A 247 -0.68 -3.16 38.70
N ALA A 248 -1.87 -3.68 38.40
CA ALA A 248 -2.62 -4.53 39.33
C ALA A 248 -1.88 -5.81 39.71
N GLY A 249 -1.20 -6.47 38.75
CA GLY A 249 -0.37 -7.65 39.03
C GLY A 249 0.81 -7.36 39.96
N SER A 250 1.43 -6.17 39.83
CA SER A 250 2.53 -5.75 40.70
C SER A 250 2.06 -5.42 42.13
N GLU A 251 0.87 -4.84 42.29
CA GLU A 251 0.28 -4.56 43.59
C GLU A 251 -0.10 -5.85 44.34
N VAL A 252 -0.70 -6.82 43.66
CA VAL A 252 -1.04 -8.13 44.25
C VAL A 252 0.22 -8.91 44.65
N TYR A 253 1.28 -8.87 43.83
CA TYR A 253 2.56 -9.47 44.16
C TYR A 253 3.20 -8.82 45.40
N ASN A 254 3.22 -7.49 45.46
CA ASN A 254 3.77 -6.74 46.59
C ASN A 254 2.96 -6.98 47.88
N ALA A 255 1.63 -7.03 47.79
CA ALA A 255 0.76 -7.36 48.94
C ALA A 255 1.03 -8.79 49.48
N ARG A 256 1.23 -9.76 48.58
CA ARG A 256 1.50 -11.16 48.96
C ARG A 256 2.91 -11.36 49.53
N SER A 257 3.89 -10.64 48.99
CA SER A 257 5.25 -10.52 49.54
C SER A 257 5.21 -9.97 50.97
N ASN A 258 4.56 -8.82 51.16
CA ASN A 258 4.45 -8.19 52.48
C ASN A 258 3.76 -9.10 53.51
N HIS A 259 2.72 -9.85 53.10
CA HIS A 259 2.06 -10.82 53.98
C HIS A 259 2.97 -12.00 54.38
N GLN A 260 3.85 -12.48 53.49
CA GLN A 260 4.84 -13.51 53.83
C GLN A 260 5.95 -12.99 54.75
N THR A 261 6.36 -11.73 54.59
CA THR A 261 7.34 -11.08 55.47
C THR A 261 6.77 -10.88 56.88
N LEU A 262 5.50 -10.46 56.98
CA LEU A 262 4.76 -10.31 58.25
C LEU A 262 4.53 -11.64 58.99
N GLN A 263 4.35 -12.75 58.26
CA GLN A 263 4.27 -14.08 58.89
C GLN A 263 5.64 -14.59 59.36
N LYS A 264 6.74 -14.20 58.71
CA LYS A 264 8.10 -14.54 59.16
C LYS A 264 8.52 -13.74 60.41
N THR A 265 8.18 -12.45 60.50
CA THR A 265 8.45 -11.66 61.71
C THR A 265 7.61 -12.11 62.90
N LYS A 266 6.33 -12.45 62.72
CA LYS A 266 5.50 -13.02 63.81
C LYS A 266 5.99 -14.38 64.32
N LYS A 267 6.68 -15.17 63.50
CA LYS A 267 7.29 -16.44 63.91
C LYS A 267 8.64 -16.25 64.61
N ALA A 268 9.31 -15.11 64.40
CA ALA A 268 10.53 -14.72 65.10
C ALA A 268 10.25 -14.08 66.47
N GLU A 269 9.10 -13.42 66.65
CA GLU A 269 8.70 -12.83 67.95
C GLU A 269 8.17 -13.86 68.98
N SER A 270 8.03 -15.14 68.62
CA SER A 270 7.59 -16.21 69.54
C SER A 270 8.72 -16.97 70.26
N CYS A 271 9.99 -16.62 70.02
CA CYS A 271 11.13 -17.21 70.74
C CYS A 271 12.02 -16.11 71.31
N VAL A 272 11.57 -15.47 72.39
CA VAL A 272 12.45 -14.70 73.28
C VAL A 272 12.94 -15.65 74.39
N LYS A 273 14.23 -15.97 74.36
CA LYS A 273 15.02 -16.31 75.55
C LYS A 273 16.24 -15.40 75.59
N PRO A 274 16.71 -14.96 76.78
CA PRO A 274 17.75 -13.94 76.87
C PRO A 274 19.17 -14.52 76.89
N THR A 275 20.12 -13.69 76.46
CA THR A 275 21.58 -13.67 76.79
C THR A 275 22.44 -14.82 76.22
N TRP A 276 23.64 -14.67 75.63
CA TRP A 276 24.77 -13.75 75.81
C TRP A 276 25.54 -13.46 74.50
N GLN A 277 26.38 -12.41 74.53
CA GLN A 277 27.29 -11.95 73.49
C GLN A 277 28.42 -12.96 73.19
N GLU A 278 28.79 -13.10 71.91
CA GLU A 278 30.19 -13.28 71.51
C GLU A 278 30.38 -12.82 70.05
N ASN A 279 31.51 -12.14 69.81
CA ASN A 279 31.91 -11.59 68.52
C ASN A 279 32.27 -12.71 67.53
N THR A 280 31.92 -12.54 66.25
CA THR A 280 32.74 -12.99 65.12
C THR A 280 32.25 -12.31 63.84
N GLU A 281 33.17 -11.63 63.17
CA GLU A 281 33.09 -11.24 61.77
C GLU A 281 32.99 -12.50 60.90
N ASP A 282 32.09 -12.53 59.92
CA ASP A 282 32.34 -12.98 58.54
C ASP A 282 31.04 -13.22 57.74
N ASP A 283 31.08 -12.81 56.47
CA ASP A 283 30.23 -13.20 55.34
C ASP A 283 28.73 -12.83 55.35
N VAL A 284 28.47 -11.58 54.93
CA VAL A 284 27.24 -11.22 54.21
C VAL A 284 27.22 -11.95 52.86
N LYS A 285 26.70 -13.18 52.82
CA LYS A 285 26.34 -13.84 51.56
C LYS A 285 24.95 -13.39 51.12
N ASP A 286 24.94 -12.53 50.11
CA ASP A 286 23.81 -12.20 49.25
C ASP A 286 22.98 -13.44 48.92
N ILE A 287 21.80 -13.54 49.54
CA ILE A 287 20.73 -14.42 49.06
C ILE A 287 20.20 -13.77 47.78
N LYS A 288 20.83 -14.10 46.65
CA LYS A 288 20.28 -13.86 45.32
C LYS A 288 18.98 -14.65 45.19
N THR A 289 17.87 -14.01 45.52
CA THR A 289 16.54 -14.46 45.10
C THR A 289 16.55 -14.52 43.58
N GLY A 290 16.63 -15.73 43.04
CA GLY A 290 16.46 -16.01 41.62
C GLY A 290 15.04 -15.66 41.20
N VAL A 291 14.81 -14.39 40.88
CA VAL A 291 13.61 -13.93 40.19
C VAL A 291 13.66 -14.54 38.79
N LYS A 292 12.97 -15.67 38.60
CA LYS A 292 12.63 -16.18 37.27
C LYS A 292 11.86 -15.07 36.55
N LYS A 293 12.56 -14.38 35.64
CA LYS A 293 11.99 -13.33 34.81
C LYS A 293 10.98 -13.97 33.86
N ASP A 294 9.74 -13.73 34.21
CA ASP A 294 8.50 -14.20 33.63
C ASP A 294 8.53 -14.37 32.09
N THR A 295 8.25 -15.58 31.62
CA THR A 295 8.15 -15.98 30.21
C THR A 295 6.87 -15.43 29.52
N SER A 296 6.04 -14.66 30.23
CA SER A 296 4.78 -14.09 29.73
C SER A 296 4.93 -12.93 28.73
N LYS A 297 6.14 -12.35 28.56
CA LYS A 297 6.36 -11.16 27.70
C LYS A 297 6.36 -11.44 26.18
N LYS A 298 6.67 -12.67 25.74
CA LYS A 298 6.87 -13.00 24.31
C LYS A 298 5.61 -12.99 23.42
N PRO A 299 4.43 -13.54 23.81
CA PRO A 299 3.24 -13.52 22.95
C PRO A 299 2.65 -12.11 22.77
N HIS A 300 2.80 -11.27 23.80
CA HIS A 300 2.21 -9.94 23.88
C HIS A 300 2.77 -8.93 22.86
N GLN A 301 4.09 -8.95 22.64
CA GLN A 301 4.74 -8.04 21.68
C GLN A 301 4.35 -8.36 20.24
N LYS A 302 4.11 -9.65 19.93
CA LYS A 302 3.71 -10.09 18.59
C LYS A 302 2.35 -9.53 18.17
N GLU A 303 1.37 -9.51 19.06
CA GLU A 303 0.03 -8.93 18.78
C GLU A 303 0.10 -7.43 18.48
N ILE A 304 0.88 -6.68 19.26
CA ILE A 304 1.04 -5.24 19.07
C ILE A 304 1.71 -4.95 17.72
N LEU A 305 2.69 -5.75 17.32
CA LEU A 305 3.34 -5.61 16.02
C LEU A 305 2.35 -5.81 14.86
N VAL A 306 1.47 -6.81 14.94
CA VAL A 306 0.45 -7.05 13.92
C VAL A 306 -0.54 -5.89 13.80
N ILE A 307 -0.95 -5.31 14.94
CA ILE A 307 -1.85 -4.14 14.94
C ILE A 307 -1.14 -2.90 14.38
N LYS A 308 0.12 -2.66 14.79
CA LYS A 308 0.93 -1.56 14.24
C LYS A 308 1.16 -1.71 12.74
N GLN A 309 1.45 -2.93 12.27
CA GLN A 309 1.56 -3.23 10.84
C GLN A 309 0.30 -2.78 10.11
N ALA A 310 -0.86 -3.27 10.56
CA ALA A 310 -2.14 -3.00 9.93
C ALA A 310 -2.43 -1.49 9.90
N LEU A 311 -2.23 -0.80 11.03
CA LEU A 311 -2.45 0.64 11.10
C LEU A 311 -1.54 1.41 10.14
N THR A 312 -0.25 1.06 10.09
CA THR A 312 0.72 1.74 9.20
C THR A 312 0.35 1.56 7.73
N VAL A 313 0.00 0.33 7.29
CA VAL A 313 -0.44 0.08 5.90
C VAL A 313 -1.69 0.91 5.58
N VAL A 314 -2.69 0.90 6.46
CA VAL A 314 -3.97 1.57 6.20
C VAL A 314 -3.80 3.08 6.15
N VAL A 315 -3.03 3.66 7.08
CA VAL A 315 -2.75 5.10 7.11
C VAL A 315 -1.96 5.54 5.88
N LEU A 316 -0.91 4.79 5.51
CA LEU A 316 -0.14 5.07 4.31
C LEU A 316 -1.03 5.04 3.06
N GLN A 317 -1.86 4.00 2.92
CA GLN A 317 -2.79 3.89 1.79
C GLN A 317 -3.76 5.07 1.74
N VAL A 318 -4.36 5.48 2.88
CA VAL A 318 -5.27 6.64 2.92
C VAL A 318 -4.56 7.92 2.48
N ILE A 319 -3.34 8.17 2.96
CA ILE A 319 -2.57 9.35 2.57
C ILE A 319 -2.27 9.33 1.06
N CYS A 320 -1.78 8.20 0.55
CA CYS A 320 -1.38 8.05 -0.84
C CYS A 320 -2.55 8.02 -1.84
N THR A 321 -3.76 7.63 -1.42
CA THR A 321 -4.95 7.64 -2.30
C THR A 321 -5.71 8.96 -2.27
N THR A 322 -5.53 9.77 -1.23
CA THR A 322 -6.23 11.07 -1.07
C THR A 322 -6.06 11.98 -2.30
N PRO A 323 -4.86 12.16 -2.89
CA PRO A 323 -4.69 12.97 -4.10
C PRO A 323 -5.55 12.48 -5.26
N GLY A 324 -5.61 11.16 -5.48
CA GLY A 324 -6.42 10.56 -6.55
C GLY A 324 -7.91 10.84 -6.36
N ILE A 325 -8.44 10.66 -5.15
CA ILE A 325 -9.85 10.94 -4.84
C ILE A 325 -10.20 12.41 -5.10
N ILE A 326 -9.35 13.34 -4.65
CA ILE A 326 -9.56 14.78 -4.91
C ILE A 326 -9.61 15.06 -6.40
N VAL A 327 -8.69 14.48 -7.18
CA VAL A 327 -8.62 14.66 -8.63
C VAL A 327 -9.83 14.07 -9.33
N TYR A 328 -10.33 12.89 -8.91
CA TYR A 328 -11.54 12.30 -9.48
C TYR A 328 -12.79 13.14 -9.20
N ILE A 329 -12.90 13.73 -8.00
CA ILE A 329 -14.01 14.65 -7.68
C ILE A 329 -13.90 15.91 -8.55
N TYR A 330 -12.71 16.49 -8.68
CA TYR A 330 -12.49 17.66 -9.51
C TYR A 330 -12.84 17.40 -10.98
N ALA A 331 -12.43 16.25 -11.52
CA ALA A 331 -12.74 15.83 -12.88
C ALA A 331 -14.25 15.66 -13.15
N MET A 332 -15.07 15.45 -12.11
CA MET A 332 -16.53 15.41 -12.23
C MET A 332 -17.16 16.80 -12.23
N VAL A 333 -16.60 17.74 -11.46
CA VAL A 333 -17.11 19.10 -11.35
C VAL A 333 -16.71 19.95 -12.56
N GLU A 334 -15.51 19.73 -13.10
CA GLU A 334 -14.99 20.45 -14.26
C GLU A 334 -14.78 19.46 -15.42
N PRO A 335 -15.77 19.26 -16.32
CA PRO A 335 -15.65 18.36 -17.46
C PRO A 335 -14.53 18.73 -18.43
N ARG A 336 -14.09 20.00 -18.41
CA ARG A 336 -12.91 20.43 -19.18
C ARG A 336 -11.62 19.91 -18.55
N PHE A 337 -11.60 19.33 -17.37
CA PHE A 337 -10.43 18.66 -16.81
C PHE A 337 -10.28 17.24 -17.38
N SER A 338 -9.99 17.16 -18.68
CA SER A 338 -9.92 15.89 -19.43
C SER A 338 -8.88 15.92 -20.53
N THR A 339 -8.61 14.78 -21.15
CA THR A 339 -7.68 14.71 -22.29
C THR A 339 -8.25 15.43 -23.52
N GLY A 340 -7.41 16.20 -24.21
CA GLY A 340 -7.79 16.90 -25.44
C GLY A 340 -8.67 18.15 -25.24
N THR A 341 -8.63 18.74 -24.05
CA THR A 341 -9.39 19.95 -23.68
C THR A 341 -8.43 21.08 -23.25
N GLU A 342 -8.96 22.22 -22.79
CA GLU A 342 -8.19 23.37 -22.29
C GLU A 342 -7.25 23.05 -21.11
N TYR A 343 -7.60 22.05 -20.29
CA TYR A 343 -6.80 21.63 -19.14
C TYR A 343 -5.90 20.42 -19.43
N HIS A 344 -5.72 20.02 -20.69
CA HIS A 344 -5.01 18.79 -21.06
C HIS A 344 -3.60 18.66 -20.45
N ASN A 345 -2.80 19.73 -20.55
CA ASN A 345 -1.44 19.74 -20.00
C ASN A 345 -1.46 19.62 -18.47
N LEU A 346 -2.37 20.35 -17.82
CA LEU A 346 -2.54 20.31 -16.37
C LEU A 346 -3.01 18.93 -15.89
N TYR A 347 -3.93 18.31 -16.62
CA TYR A 347 -4.44 16.97 -16.36
C TYR A 347 -3.28 15.97 -16.24
N PHE A 348 -2.37 15.93 -17.22
CA PHE A 348 -1.25 15.00 -17.17
C PHE A 348 -0.24 15.29 -16.06
N VAL A 349 0.00 16.56 -15.72
CA VAL A 349 0.89 16.90 -14.60
C VAL A 349 0.28 16.45 -13.27
N ILE A 350 -1.00 16.71 -13.05
CA ILE A 350 -1.72 16.32 -11.83
C ILE A 350 -1.78 14.79 -11.69
N TYR A 351 -2.13 14.07 -12.76
CA TYR A 351 -2.11 12.60 -12.72
C TYR A 351 -0.70 12.03 -12.50
N GLY A 352 0.36 12.71 -12.97
CA GLY A 352 1.73 12.35 -12.61
C GLY A 352 2.01 12.42 -11.10
N ALA A 353 1.43 13.40 -10.40
CA ALA A 353 1.53 13.51 -8.94
C ALA A 353 0.73 12.41 -8.21
N VAL A 354 -0.43 12.05 -8.76
CA VAL A 354 -1.25 10.93 -8.26
C VAL A 354 -0.48 9.61 -8.42
N ASP A 355 0.07 9.35 -9.61
CA ASP A 355 0.85 8.14 -9.91
C ASP A 355 2.07 8.01 -8.99
N TRP A 356 2.77 9.12 -8.74
CA TRP A 356 3.87 9.18 -7.76
C TRP A 356 3.41 8.77 -6.36
N SER A 357 2.25 9.25 -5.91
CA SER A 357 1.68 8.90 -4.60
C SER A 357 1.40 7.40 -4.49
N TYR A 358 0.90 6.77 -5.56
CA TYR A 358 0.73 5.32 -5.64
C TYR A 358 2.06 4.55 -5.64
N ALA A 359 3.09 5.08 -6.32
CA ALA A 359 4.43 4.47 -6.31
C ALA A 359 5.04 4.44 -4.90
N VAL A 360 4.88 5.52 -4.16
CA VAL A 360 5.28 5.62 -2.75
C VAL A 360 4.60 4.54 -1.91
N ASN A 361 3.30 4.34 -2.08
CA ASN A 361 2.54 3.33 -1.35
C ASN A 361 3.06 1.90 -1.60
N ALA A 362 3.24 1.52 -2.87
CA ALA A 362 3.75 0.20 -3.24
C ALA A 362 5.21 -0.03 -2.80
N PHE A 363 6.03 1.02 -2.79
CA PHE A 363 7.43 0.97 -2.35
C PHE A 363 7.55 0.66 -0.85
N PHE A 364 6.76 1.32 -0.01
CA PHE A 364 6.89 1.20 1.44
C PHE A 364 6.34 -0.11 2.02
N ASN A 365 5.51 -0.85 1.27
CA ASN A 365 4.97 -2.14 1.69
C ASN A 365 6.07 -3.12 2.15
N PHE A 366 7.20 -3.20 1.43
CA PHE A 366 8.34 -4.04 1.80
C PHE A 366 8.92 -3.68 3.17
N PHE A 367 9.17 -2.41 3.43
CA PHE A 367 9.70 -1.96 4.72
C PHE A 367 8.69 -2.19 5.85
N ILE A 368 7.40 -2.03 5.58
CA ILE A 368 6.36 -2.34 6.56
C ILE A 368 6.37 -3.84 6.91
N TYR A 369 6.51 -4.72 5.91
CA TYR A 369 6.62 -6.16 6.15
C TYR A 369 7.89 -6.53 6.91
N LEU A 370 9.05 -5.97 6.55
CA LEU A 370 10.30 -6.20 7.27
C LEU A 370 10.25 -5.78 8.73
N ASN A 371 9.61 -4.66 9.04
CA ASN A 371 9.61 -4.11 10.40
C ASN A 371 8.52 -4.71 11.29
N PHE A 372 7.35 -5.02 10.72
CA PHE A 372 6.17 -5.36 11.53
C PHE A 372 5.61 -6.77 11.29
N ASN A 373 6.01 -7.47 10.22
CA ASN A 373 5.62 -8.87 10.01
C ASN A 373 6.76 -9.81 10.45
N SER A 374 6.62 -10.40 11.64
CA SER A 374 7.68 -11.25 12.21
C SER A 374 8.00 -12.47 11.36
N LYS A 375 7.00 -13.10 10.71
CA LYS A 375 7.22 -14.26 9.83
C LYS A 375 8.03 -13.83 8.60
N PHE A 376 7.65 -12.71 8.00
CA PHE A 376 8.37 -12.11 6.86
C PHE A 376 9.82 -11.78 7.21
N ASN A 377 10.03 -11.06 8.31
CA ASN A 377 11.36 -10.68 8.76
C ASN A 377 12.27 -11.89 8.99
N THR A 378 11.78 -12.93 9.68
CA THR A 378 12.56 -14.15 9.97
C THR A 378 12.91 -14.90 8.68
N CYS A 379 11.95 -15.04 7.76
CA CYS A 379 12.20 -15.69 6.48
C CYS A 379 13.18 -14.89 5.61
N PHE A 380 13.01 -13.57 5.50
CA PHE A 380 13.92 -12.69 4.78
C PHE A 380 15.35 -12.82 5.26
N HIS A 381 15.58 -12.75 6.58
CA HIS A 381 16.92 -12.90 7.14
C HIS A 381 17.47 -14.31 6.94
N SER A 382 16.64 -15.35 7.00
CA SER A 382 17.09 -16.72 6.72
C SER A 382 17.56 -16.91 5.28
N VAL A 383 16.98 -16.19 4.31
CA VAL A 383 17.32 -16.31 2.88
C VAL A 383 18.49 -15.42 2.50
N PHE A 384 18.47 -14.15 2.92
CA PHE A 384 19.40 -13.13 2.43
C PHE A 384 20.53 -12.78 3.40
N THR A 385 20.43 -13.17 4.66
CA THR A 385 21.47 -12.94 5.66
C THR A 385 21.83 -14.25 6.33
N CYS A 386 22.67 -15.04 5.65
CA CYS A 386 23.23 -16.27 6.21
C CYS A 386 24.17 -15.92 7.38
N GLY A 387 23.61 -15.77 8.59
CA GLY A 387 24.39 -15.53 9.80
C GLY A 387 23.62 -14.76 10.89
N LYS A 388 23.31 -15.45 11.99
CA LYS A 388 22.86 -14.92 13.30
C LYS A 388 21.35 -14.74 13.55
N TYR A 389 20.52 -15.74 13.31
CA TYR A 389 19.26 -15.88 14.07
C TYR A 389 18.97 -17.28 14.62
N LEU A 390 20.01 -18.11 14.81
CA LEU A 390 19.99 -19.31 15.67
C LEU A 390 20.08 -18.92 17.17
N GLY A 391 19.18 -18.05 17.62
CA GLY A 391 19.26 -17.49 18.97
C GLY A 391 17.92 -17.05 19.53
N LYS A 392 16.83 -17.79 19.26
CA LYS A 392 15.56 -17.56 19.97
C LYS A 392 14.58 -18.72 19.97
N GLU A 393 15.06 -19.96 19.99
CA GLU A 393 14.29 -21.12 20.47
C GLU A 393 15.11 -21.89 21.50
N LYS A 394 14.96 -21.51 22.76
CA LYS A 394 14.89 -22.40 23.92
C LYS A 394 13.78 -21.87 24.84
#